data_AF-A0A2V7HP07-F1
#
_entry.id   AF-A0A2V7HP07-F1
#
_cell.length_a   1.000
_cell.length_b   1.000
_cell.length_c   1.000
_cell.angle_alpha   90.00
_cell.angle_beta   90.00
_cell.angle_gamma   90.00
#
_symmetry.space_group_name_H-M   'P 1'
#
loop_
_entity.id
_entity.type
_entity.pdbx_description
1 polymer ?
#
loop_
_entity_poly.entity_id
_entity_poly.type
_entity_poly.pdbx_seq_one_letter_code
_entity_poly.pdbx_strand_id
1 'polypeptide(L)'
;MMIGEPQILGQVKDAFALAQGCEAVGPALHTLFTQAFAVAKRVRTETEIARHAVSISFAAVELAKKIFARLAGRAVLLVGAGARRDARRRRPRRPEPRHPSALLHRHRGAARRRAGRRRAAGRVPLRHRRSEVGGRRQHPRAPARGPARGGARRARGGQAARPAGRRRDHPDHRVAARASRGDPRRRSAQGPGPAARGLAGDACRHRGAVGGDREQDPARPDHQAARVVARRRPSLVARGRARAVRVGAALVIRLATRGSALALAQAQVVADRLEAGGLRVEIIAMRTEGDRRAEARLAAIGGKGLFVREIEDALLRGDADVAVHSLKDLPADLPRGLILAVFPEREDPRDVVVTREAGGLETLPRGAMLGTSSPRRRAIALSLRPDLGVGPIRGNVDTRLAKLQTGEWDAVLLAAAGLRRLGLEPRHATPLAPEVFVPAVGQGVLGVQARADDATTLAALRPLDHAATRACALAERAFLARLGASCVTPMAAHASLTNGRVVVHGLVASEDGREILRERGEGVAGETAAVGRRVAEALLARGAARVAALRPAEVSGGR
;
A
#
# COMPACT_ATOMS: atom_id res chain seq x y z
N MET A 1 13.58 8.35 26.10
CA MET A 1 14.95 8.11 25.60
C MET A 1 14.88 7.60 24.17
N MET A 2 15.61 8.21 23.23
CA MET A 2 15.61 7.81 21.82
C MET A 2 16.28 6.44 21.65
N ILE A 3 15.48 5.41 21.33
CA ILE A 3 16.00 4.11 20.92
C ILE A 3 16.75 4.30 19.60
N GLY A 4 18.07 4.18 19.60
CA GLY A 4 18.86 4.17 18.37
C GLY A 4 20.08 5.08 18.33
N GLU A 5 20.24 6.06 19.22
CA GLU A 5 21.38 7.00 19.13
C GLU A 5 22.77 6.33 19.06
N PRO A 6 23.11 5.29 19.87
CA PRO A 6 24.38 4.57 19.71
C PRO A 6 24.49 3.79 18.40
N GLN A 7 23.35 3.30 17.88
CA GLN A 7 23.29 2.57 16.61
C GLN A 7 23.46 3.53 15.44
N ILE A 8 22.86 4.72 15.48
CA ILE A 8 23.01 5.79 14.48
C ILE A 8 24.46 6.27 14.47
N LEU A 9 25.04 6.63 15.62
CA LEU A 9 26.44 7.04 15.70
C LEU A 9 27.39 5.92 15.24
N GLY A 10 27.05 4.65 15.51
CA GLY A 10 27.77 3.49 14.99
C GLY A 10 27.69 3.37 13.47
N GLN A 11 26.49 3.50 12.88
CA GLN A 11 26.26 3.47 11.44
C GLN A 11 26.97 4.61 10.71
N VAL A 12 26.93 5.83 11.25
CA VAL A 12 27.64 6.98 10.66
C VAL A 12 29.16 6.78 10.71
N LYS A 13 29.71 6.19 11.79
CA LYS A 13 31.14 5.83 11.87
C LYS A 13 31.53 4.71 10.90
N ASP A 14 30.72 3.66 10.80
CA ASP A 14 30.97 2.55 9.88
C ASP A 14 30.86 3.02 8.41
N ALA A 15 29.93 3.95 8.10
CA ALA A 15 29.81 4.59 6.78
C ALA A 15 30.98 5.54 6.47
N PHE A 16 31.42 6.36 7.43
CA PHE A 16 32.59 7.23 7.27
C PHE A 16 33.87 6.42 7.03
N ALA A 17 34.08 5.33 7.79
CA ALA A 17 35.22 4.44 7.59
C ALA A 17 35.20 3.75 6.21
N LEU A 18 34.02 3.39 5.70
CA LEU A 18 33.87 2.86 4.34
C LEU A 18 34.16 3.93 3.28
N ALA A 19 33.68 5.16 3.47
CA ALA A 19 33.98 6.28 2.57
C ALA A 19 35.48 6.64 2.55
N GLN A 20 36.16 6.60 3.69
CA GLN A 20 37.62 6.74 3.77
C GLN A 20 38.33 5.61 3.00
N GLY A 21 37.88 4.36 3.18
CA GLY A 21 38.43 3.20 2.45
C GLY A 21 38.17 3.19 0.94
N CYS A 22 37.32 4.08 0.43
CA CYS A 22 37.07 4.31 -0.99
C CYS A 22 37.57 5.69 -1.47
N GLU A 23 38.43 6.37 -0.69
CA GLU A 23 39.00 7.69 -0.98
C GLU A 23 37.97 8.81 -1.27
N ALA A 24 36.71 8.59 -0.89
CA ALA A 24 35.58 9.48 -1.15
C ALA A 24 35.43 10.62 -0.12
N VAL A 25 36.40 10.80 0.78
CA VAL A 25 36.37 11.76 1.90
C VAL A 25 37.47 12.80 1.73
N GLY A 26 37.11 13.98 1.22
CA GLY A 26 38.02 15.13 1.16
C GLY A 26 38.32 15.75 2.53
N PRO A 27 39.35 16.64 2.63
CA PRO A 27 39.82 17.18 3.91
C PRO A 27 38.74 17.87 4.75
N ALA A 28 37.83 18.63 4.11
CA ALA A 28 36.74 19.32 4.81
C ALA A 28 35.77 18.33 5.49
N LEU A 29 35.37 17.25 4.78
CA LEU A 29 34.51 16.21 5.32
C LEU A 29 35.21 15.43 6.43
N HIS A 30 36.51 15.14 6.26
CA HIS A 30 37.31 14.47 7.28
C HIS A 30 37.32 15.22 8.62
N THR A 31 37.59 16.53 8.56
CA THR A 31 37.58 17.42 9.74
C THR A 31 36.19 17.51 10.37
N LEU A 32 35.14 17.73 9.57
CA LEU A 32 33.77 17.88 10.05
C LEU A 32 33.25 16.63 10.76
N PHE A 33 33.43 15.43 10.17
CA PHE A 33 33.03 14.18 10.81
C PHE A 33 33.85 13.89 12.07
N THR A 34 35.14 14.20 12.08
CA THR A 34 36.00 14.03 13.27
C THR A 34 35.52 14.90 14.42
N GLN A 35 35.21 16.17 14.16
CA GLN A 35 34.62 17.09 15.14
C GLN A 35 33.23 16.62 15.61
N ALA A 36 32.35 16.22 14.69
CA ALA A 36 31.02 15.68 15.03
C ALA A 36 31.11 14.43 15.93
N PHE A 37 32.07 13.54 15.69
CA PHE A 37 32.30 12.37 16.55
C PHE A 37 32.88 12.73 17.92
N ALA A 38 33.65 13.81 18.02
CA ALA A 38 34.14 14.34 19.30
C ALA A 38 32.99 14.97 20.10
N VAL A 39 32.16 15.82 19.48
CA VAL A 39 30.97 16.42 20.10
C VAL A 39 29.98 15.33 20.56
N ALA A 40 29.68 14.34 19.71
CA ALA A 40 28.80 13.23 20.08
C ALA A 40 29.37 12.37 21.23
N LYS A 41 30.70 12.28 21.37
CA LYS A 41 31.34 11.65 22.54
C LYS A 41 31.16 12.53 23.79
N ARG A 42 31.43 13.84 23.70
CA ARG A 42 31.30 14.81 24.79
C ARG A 42 29.87 14.87 25.34
N VAL A 43 28.87 15.08 24.49
CA VAL A 43 27.44 15.08 24.86
C VAL A 43 27.07 13.82 25.65
N ARG A 44 27.63 12.66 25.27
CA ARG A 44 27.35 11.39 25.93
C ARG A 44 28.09 11.17 27.26
N THR A 45 29.22 11.84 27.48
CA THR A 45 30.01 11.73 28.73
C THR A 45 29.73 12.86 29.72
N GLU A 46 29.35 14.03 29.23
CA GLU A 46 29.14 15.26 30.01
C GLU A 46 27.66 15.51 30.29
N THR A 47 26.73 14.75 29.69
CA THR A 47 25.29 14.84 29.97
C THR A 47 24.69 13.53 30.44
N GLU A 48 23.56 13.66 31.14
CA GLU A 48 22.73 12.59 31.68
C GLU A 48 22.05 11.71 30.62
N ILE A 49 22.18 12.05 29.33
CA ILE A 49 21.49 11.38 28.21
C ILE A 49 21.76 9.87 28.14
N ALA A 50 22.84 9.38 28.76
CA ALA A 50 23.21 7.98 28.80
C ALA A 50 22.71 7.17 30.03
N ARG A 51 22.05 7.79 31.03
CA ARG A 51 21.70 7.10 32.31
C ARG A 51 20.61 6.01 32.22
N HIS A 52 19.81 5.97 31.15
CA HIS A 52 18.74 4.99 31.00
C HIS A 52 18.93 4.09 29.75
N ALA A 53 17.91 3.30 29.37
CA ALA A 53 18.06 2.12 28.50
C ALA A 53 18.57 2.39 27.06
N VAL A 54 19.90 2.40 26.90
CA VAL A 54 20.60 2.78 25.66
C VAL A 54 20.48 1.78 24.47
N SER A 55 19.74 0.68 24.60
CA SER A 55 19.48 -0.24 23.48
C SER A 55 18.32 -1.20 23.76
N ILE A 56 17.73 -1.75 22.69
CA ILE A 56 16.73 -2.83 22.77
C ILE A 56 17.30 -4.04 23.54
N SER A 57 18.58 -4.38 23.33
CA SER A 57 19.25 -5.47 24.05
C SER A 57 19.38 -5.20 25.55
N PHE A 58 19.65 -3.95 25.95
CA PHE A 58 19.67 -3.56 27.36
C PHE A 58 18.27 -3.60 27.97
N ALA A 59 17.26 -3.03 27.29
CA ALA A 59 15.87 -3.07 27.72
C ALA A 59 15.35 -4.52 27.88
N ALA A 60 15.72 -5.43 26.98
CA ALA A 60 15.39 -6.85 27.09
C ALA A 60 16.05 -7.53 28.30
N VAL A 61 17.30 -7.19 28.63
CA VAL A 61 17.99 -7.72 29.82
C VAL A 61 17.38 -7.17 31.11
N GLU A 62 17.03 -5.88 31.17
CA GLU A 62 16.35 -5.29 32.34
C GLU A 62 14.93 -5.87 32.52
N LEU A 63 14.19 -6.07 31.43
CA LEU A 63 12.90 -6.76 31.48
C LEU A 63 13.05 -8.20 31.98
N ALA A 64 14.07 -8.93 31.51
CA ALA A 64 14.36 -10.29 31.98
C ALA A 64 14.75 -10.33 33.47
N LYS A 65 15.43 -9.32 34.01
CA LYS A 65 15.70 -9.21 35.47
C LYS A 65 14.43 -8.91 36.28
N LYS A 66 13.48 -8.15 35.74
CA LYS A 66 12.19 -7.89 36.40
C LYS A 66 11.30 -9.13 36.43
N ILE A 67 11.35 -9.96 35.39
CA ILE A 67 10.56 -11.20 35.29
C ILE A 67 11.22 -12.36 36.05
N PHE A 68 12.56 -12.42 36.11
CA PHE A 68 13.30 -13.51 36.73
C PHE A 68 14.20 -13.02 37.87
N ALA A 69 13.86 -13.39 39.10
CA ALA A 69 14.59 -13.00 40.32
C ALA A 69 16.11 -13.23 40.26
N ARG A 70 16.57 -14.27 39.55
CA ARG A 70 17.98 -14.47 39.18
C ARG A 70 18.11 -15.03 37.76
N LEU A 71 19.01 -14.43 36.98
CA LEU A 71 19.43 -14.91 35.64
C LEU A 71 20.64 -15.88 35.70
N ALA A 72 21.23 -16.08 36.88
CA ALA A 72 22.28 -17.08 37.08
C ALA A 72 21.69 -18.51 36.98
N GLY A 73 22.46 -19.45 36.44
CA GLY A 73 22.05 -20.85 36.28
C GLY A 73 21.03 -21.13 35.16
N ARG A 74 20.49 -20.10 34.50
CA ARG A 74 19.48 -20.28 33.43
C ARG A 74 20.13 -20.32 32.04
N ALA A 75 19.69 -21.26 31.20
CA ALA A 75 20.00 -21.25 29.77
C ALA A 75 19.19 -20.14 29.08
N VAL A 76 19.87 -19.21 28.40
CA VAL A 76 19.25 -18.08 27.71
C VAL A 76 19.61 -18.12 26.23
N LEU A 77 18.60 -18.28 25.37
CA LEU A 77 18.76 -18.18 23.91
C LEU A 77 18.60 -16.72 23.49
N LEU A 78 19.65 -16.14 22.91
CA LEU A 78 19.69 -14.75 22.44
C LEU A 78 19.60 -14.73 20.91
N VAL A 79 18.41 -14.39 20.38
CA VAL A 79 18.15 -14.27 18.94
C VAL A 79 18.19 -12.79 18.53
N GLY A 80 19.13 -12.43 17.66
CA GLY A 80 19.34 -11.05 17.20
C GLY A 80 19.19 -10.91 15.68
N ALA A 81 18.61 -9.79 15.24
CA ALA A 81 18.29 -9.52 13.84
C ALA A 81 19.42 -8.88 13.01
N GLY A 82 20.70 -8.96 13.44
CA GLY A 82 21.80 -8.26 12.78
C GLY A 82 23.19 -8.83 13.11
N ALA A 83 24.16 -8.53 12.25
CA ALA A 83 25.54 -8.96 12.40
C ALA A 83 26.38 -7.92 13.19
N ARG A 84 27.13 -8.40 14.19
CA ARG A 84 27.92 -7.63 15.20
C ARG A 84 27.02 -6.93 16.24
N ARG A 85 27.41 -6.78 17.53
CA ARG A 85 28.70 -7.00 18.22
C ARG A 85 28.50 -7.77 19.54
N ASP A 86 29.58 -8.41 20.01
CA ASP A 86 29.69 -8.91 21.38
C ASP A 86 29.47 -7.79 22.41
N ALA A 87 28.53 -7.99 23.34
CA ALA A 87 28.52 -7.25 24.59
C ALA A 87 29.58 -7.85 25.53
N ARG A 88 30.74 -7.19 25.66
CA ARG A 88 31.75 -7.54 26.68
C ARG A 88 31.13 -7.48 28.07
N ARG A 89 30.74 -8.64 28.62
CA ARG A 89 30.48 -8.78 30.06
C ARG A 89 31.76 -8.46 30.82
N ARG A 90 31.81 -7.33 31.55
CA ARG A 90 32.80 -7.15 32.61
C ARG A 90 32.51 -8.21 33.68
N ARG A 91 33.35 -9.24 33.78
CA ARG A 91 33.31 -10.24 34.86
C ARG A 91 33.94 -9.65 36.13
N PRO A 92 33.32 -9.79 37.31
CA PRO A 92 34.07 -9.81 38.58
C PRO A 92 35.02 -11.01 38.60
N ARG A 93 36.17 -10.88 39.27
CA ARG A 93 37.15 -11.96 39.42
C ARG A 93 36.69 -12.96 40.48
N ARG A 94 36.33 -14.19 40.09
CA ARG A 94 36.45 -15.46 40.86
C ARG A 94 36.15 -16.65 39.91
N PRO A 95 36.62 -17.89 40.19
CA PRO A 95 36.65 -18.97 39.21
C PRO A 95 35.40 -19.89 39.20
N GLU A 96 35.25 -20.62 38.08
CA GLU A 96 34.42 -21.84 37.87
C GLU A 96 32.86 -21.70 37.85
N PRO A 97 32.12 -22.67 37.25
CA PRO A 97 32.50 -23.69 36.25
C PRO A 97 31.89 -23.43 34.85
N ARG A 98 32.10 -24.35 33.90
CA ARG A 98 31.78 -24.19 32.45
C ARG A 98 30.38 -24.71 32.08
N HIS A 99 29.55 -23.89 31.42
CA HIS A 99 28.35 -24.36 30.70
C HIS A 99 28.19 -23.68 29.32
N PRO A 100 27.63 -24.39 28.31
CA PRO A 100 27.62 -23.92 26.92
C PRO A 100 26.49 -22.94 26.62
N SER A 101 26.83 -21.72 26.21
CA SER A 101 25.89 -20.78 25.59
C SER A 101 25.97 -20.89 24.06
N ALA A 102 24.97 -21.53 23.44
CA ALA A 102 24.88 -21.67 21.99
C ALA A 102 24.40 -20.36 21.34
N LEU A 103 25.23 -19.76 20.49
CA LEU A 103 24.92 -18.55 19.74
C LEU A 103 24.63 -18.92 18.27
N LEU A 104 23.37 -18.86 17.85
CA LEU A 104 22.97 -19.28 16.50
C LEU A 104 22.85 -18.08 15.54
N HIS A 105 23.76 -17.97 14.57
CA HIS A 105 23.73 -16.95 13.51
C HIS A 105 23.27 -17.54 12.17
N ARG A 106 22.20 -16.99 11.58
CA ARG A 106 21.84 -17.23 10.17
C ARG A 106 22.62 -16.28 9.25
N HIS A 107 23.81 -16.68 8.80
CA HIS A 107 24.45 -16.11 7.60
C HIS A 107 25.40 -17.12 6.93
N ARG A 108 25.06 -17.61 5.73
CA ARG A 108 25.85 -18.61 4.99
C ARG A 108 27.18 -18.10 4.41
N GLY A 109 27.52 -16.81 4.56
CA GLY A 109 28.73 -16.20 3.96
C GLY A 109 30.02 -16.29 4.79
N ALA A 110 29.94 -16.45 6.12
CA ALA A 110 31.11 -16.29 7.00
C ALA A 110 31.89 -17.59 7.29
N ALA A 111 31.37 -18.76 6.90
CA ALA A 111 31.94 -20.06 7.29
C ALA A 111 33.28 -20.40 6.61
N ARG A 112 33.56 -19.86 5.40
CA ARG A 112 34.76 -20.23 4.62
C ARG A 112 36.05 -19.49 5.00
N ARG A 113 36.00 -18.40 5.79
CA ARG A 113 37.20 -17.59 6.13
C ARG A 113 37.81 -17.87 7.51
N ARG A 114 37.30 -18.85 8.27
CA ARG A 114 37.84 -19.23 9.61
C ARG A 114 38.34 -20.68 9.72
N ALA A 115 38.20 -21.50 8.68
CA ALA A 115 38.68 -22.89 8.66
C ALA A 115 40.21 -23.03 8.46
N GLY A 116 40.92 -21.96 8.09
CA GLY A 116 42.34 -22.01 7.70
C GLY A 116 43.38 -21.80 8.82
N ARG A 117 42.99 -21.49 10.07
CA ARG A 117 43.93 -21.23 11.17
C ARG A 117 43.45 -21.81 12.50
N ARG A 118 43.65 -23.13 12.68
CA ARG A 118 43.81 -23.88 13.95
C ARG A 118 43.92 -25.38 13.64
N ARG A 119 45.09 -25.80 13.15
CA ARG A 119 45.62 -27.16 13.37
C ARG A 119 46.60 -27.09 14.55
N ALA A 120 46.90 -28.26 15.14
CA ALA A 120 47.69 -28.51 16.35
C ALA A 120 46.95 -28.42 17.70
N ALA A 121 47.15 -29.47 18.50
CA ALA A 121 46.73 -29.76 19.89
C ALA A 121 45.33 -30.37 20.15
N GLY A 122 45.30 -31.69 20.44
CA GLY A 122 44.26 -32.37 21.24
C GLY A 122 43.10 -33.06 20.50
N ARG A 123 43.10 -34.40 20.44
CA ARG A 123 41.99 -35.24 19.92
C ARG A 123 41.17 -35.87 21.07
N VAL A 124 39.84 -35.89 20.95
CA VAL A 124 38.95 -37.06 21.26
C VAL A 124 37.63 -36.90 20.44
N PRO A 125 36.77 -37.92 20.22
CA PRO A 125 36.41 -38.29 18.85
C PRO A 125 34.94 -38.08 18.45
N LEU A 126 34.70 -37.85 17.15
CA LEU A 126 33.39 -37.94 16.52
C LEU A 126 33.11 -39.38 16.07
N ARG A 127 32.10 -40.04 16.65
CA ARG A 127 31.56 -41.29 16.11
C ARG A 127 30.66 -40.99 14.90
N HIS A 128 31.15 -41.22 13.69
CA HIS A 128 30.31 -41.42 12.52
C HIS A 128 29.87 -42.89 12.46
N ARG A 129 28.57 -43.15 12.30
CA ARG A 129 28.08 -44.39 11.68
C ARG A 129 27.81 -44.12 10.20
N ARG A 130 28.56 -44.80 9.33
CA ARG A 130 28.14 -45.20 7.98
C ARG A 130 28.34 -46.70 7.90
N SER A 131 27.42 -47.37 7.21
CA SER A 131 27.58 -48.72 6.68
C SER A 131 26.75 -48.76 5.39
N GLU A 132 27.40 -49.06 4.28
CA GLU A 132 26.82 -49.13 2.93
C GLU A 132 26.78 -50.59 2.45
N VAL A 133 26.10 -50.84 1.32
CA VAL A 133 26.11 -52.11 0.51
C VAL A 133 25.38 -53.30 1.18
N GLY A 134 24.59 -54.18 0.55
CA GLY A 134 24.05 -54.41 -0.83
C GLY A 134 23.36 -55.80 -0.84
N GLY A 135 22.55 -56.28 -1.81
CA GLY A 135 22.03 -55.80 -3.10
C GLY A 135 21.26 -56.94 -3.85
N ARG A 136 21.01 -56.79 -5.17
CA ARG A 136 20.50 -57.81 -6.16
C ARG A 136 19.00 -58.23 -6.16
N ARG A 137 18.28 -57.76 -7.21
CA ARG A 137 17.53 -58.50 -8.26
C ARG A 137 16.49 -59.61 -7.92
N GLN A 138 15.23 -59.39 -8.35
CA GLN A 138 14.39 -60.17 -9.35
C GLN A 138 12.88 -60.33 -9.03
N HIS A 139 12.09 -60.38 -10.11
CA HIS A 139 10.63 -60.61 -10.22
C HIS A 139 10.26 -62.11 -10.01
N PRO A 140 8.98 -62.47 -9.71
CA PRO A 140 7.98 -62.75 -10.76
C PRO A 140 6.51 -62.33 -10.43
N ARG A 141 5.54 -62.89 -11.18
CA ARG A 141 4.17 -62.40 -11.46
C ARG A 141 3.06 -62.93 -10.52
N ALA A 142 1.89 -62.28 -10.65
CA ALA A 142 0.49 -62.59 -10.31
C ALA A 142 0.06 -64.07 -10.10
N PRO A 143 -1.11 -64.31 -9.46
CA PRO A 143 -2.35 -64.38 -10.26
C PRO A 143 -3.62 -63.75 -9.60
N ALA A 144 -4.69 -63.64 -10.39
CA ALA A 144 -6.03 -63.24 -9.95
C ALA A 144 -7.00 -64.44 -9.86
N ARG A 145 -8.10 -64.31 -9.10
CA ARG A 145 -9.37 -65.06 -9.25
C ARG A 145 -10.49 -64.41 -8.40
N GLY A 146 -11.71 -64.33 -8.94
CA GLY A 146 -12.94 -63.96 -8.21
C GLY A 146 -13.62 -65.18 -7.56
N PRO A 147 -14.96 -65.23 -7.34
CA PRO A 147 -16.01 -64.37 -7.92
C PRO A 147 -17.08 -63.88 -6.91
N ALA A 148 -18.18 -63.31 -7.43
CA ALA A 148 -19.32 -62.77 -6.69
C ALA A 148 -20.42 -63.80 -6.35
N ARG A 149 -21.26 -63.46 -5.36
CA ARG A 149 -22.70 -63.77 -5.11
C ARG A 149 -23.09 -62.97 -3.85
N GLY A 150 -24.28 -62.41 -3.65
CA GLY A 150 -25.58 -62.66 -4.27
C GLY A 150 -26.54 -63.21 -3.22
N GLY A 151 -27.37 -62.37 -2.59
CA GLY A 151 -28.30 -62.80 -1.53
C GLY A 151 -29.21 -61.68 -1.02
N ALA A 152 -30.52 -61.83 -1.22
CA ALA A 152 -31.55 -60.86 -0.87
C ALA A 152 -32.38 -61.27 0.35
N ARG A 153 -32.94 -60.28 1.08
CA ARG A 153 -34.17 -60.28 1.91
C ARG A 153 -34.31 -58.87 2.49
N ARG A 154 -35.37 -58.07 2.25
CA ARG A 154 -36.78 -58.18 2.72
C ARG A 154 -36.89 -58.45 4.23
N ALA A 155 -37.74 -57.81 5.03
CA ALA A 155 -38.62 -56.63 4.89
C ALA A 155 -39.23 -56.33 6.29
N ARG A 156 -40.21 -55.42 6.37
CA ARG A 156 -41.02 -54.99 7.54
C ARG A 156 -40.38 -53.87 8.37
N GLY A 157 -41.11 -52.82 8.74
CA GLY A 157 -42.48 -52.46 8.36
C GLY A 157 -42.84 -51.08 8.92
N GLY A 158 -43.65 -50.30 8.20
CA GLY A 158 -44.20 -49.05 8.71
C GLY A 158 -45.65 -49.21 9.15
N GLN A 159 -46.13 -48.31 9.99
CA GLN A 159 -47.54 -47.90 10.03
C GLN A 159 -47.66 -46.51 10.67
N ALA A 160 -48.76 -45.83 10.34
CA ALA A 160 -48.98 -44.41 10.61
C ALA A 160 -50.02 -44.18 11.71
N ALA A 161 -50.06 -42.96 12.28
CA ALA A 161 -51.29 -42.36 12.80
C ALA A 161 -51.19 -40.83 12.91
N ARG A 162 -52.23 -40.12 12.45
CA ARG A 162 -52.68 -38.82 12.99
C ARG A 162 -53.96 -39.08 13.81
N PRO A 163 -54.28 -38.23 14.80
CA PRO A 163 -55.40 -37.27 14.62
C PRO A 163 -54.97 -35.84 15.05
N ALA A 164 -55.50 -34.74 14.48
CA ALA A 164 -56.78 -34.07 14.81
C ALA A 164 -57.00 -33.88 16.34
N GLY A 165 -57.30 -32.69 16.89
CA GLY A 165 -57.45 -31.32 16.35
C GLY A 165 -58.31 -30.49 17.34
N ARG A 166 -58.17 -29.15 17.39
CA ARG A 166 -59.14 -28.26 18.08
C ARG A 166 -59.07 -26.82 17.57
N ARG A 167 -60.24 -26.14 17.53
CA ARG A 167 -60.47 -24.78 17.02
C ARG A 167 -60.50 -23.74 18.15
N ARG A 168 -60.23 -22.48 17.80
CA ARG A 168 -60.78 -21.21 18.29
C ARG A 168 -59.88 -20.09 17.74
N ASP A 169 -60.31 -18.89 17.38
CA ASP A 169 -61.52 -18.30 16.80
C ASP A 169 -61.07 -16.88 16.36
N HIS A 170 -61.78 -16.26 15.43
CA HIS A 170 -61.43 -14.96 14.83
C HIS A 170 -61.94 -13.78 15.70
N PRO A 171 -61.50 -12.51 15.49
CA PRO A 171 -62.03 -11.73 14.35
C PRO A 171 -61.04 -10.80 13.63
N ASP A 172 -61.57 -10.22 12.55
CA ASP A 172 -61.00 -9.29 11.59
C ASP A 172 -60.31 -8.03 12.12
N HIS A 173 -59.40 -7.48 11.28
CA HIS A 173 -59.74 -6.24 10.57
C HIS A 173 -59.11 -6.22 9.17
N ARG A 174 -59.96 -6.15 8.14
CA ARG A 174 -59.59 -5.80 6.76
C ARG A 174 -59.71 -4.27 6.57
N VAL A 175 -58.74 -3.66 5.89
CA VAL A 175 -59.02 -2.69 4.82
C VAL A 175 -58.03 -2.98 3.69
N ALA A 176 -58.53 -3.03 2.45
CA ALA A 176 -57.75 -3.41 1.28
C ALA A 176 -57.36 -2.19 0.42
N ALA A 177 -56.18 -2.31 -0.18
CA ALA A 177 -55.82 -1.95 -1.57
C ALA A 177 -56.35 -0.64 -2.20
N ARG A 178 -55.42 0.05 -2.89
CA ARG A 178 -55.57 0.25 -4.35
C ARG A 178 -54.21 0.40 -5.04
N ALA A 179 -53.98 -0.46 -6.03
CA ALA A 179 -52.95 -0.26 -7.03
C ALA A 179 -53.57 0.42 -8.25
N SER A 180 -52.77 1.14 -9.03
CA SER A 180 -53.11 1.47 -10.43
C SER A 180 -51.84 1.54 -11.27
N ARG A 181 -51.73 0.63 -12.23
CA ARG A 181 -50.95 0.82 -13.47
C ARG A 181 -51.93 1.25 -14.56
N GLY A 182 -51.51 2.12 -15.47
CA GLY A 182 -52.29 2.50 -16.65
C GLY A 182 -51.37 3.16 -17.69
N ASP A 183 -51.35 2.60 -18.89
CA ASP A 183 -50.60 3.06 -20.07
C ASP A 183 -51.63 3.49 -21.17
N PRO A 184 -51.31 3.66 -22.47
CA PRO A 184 -51.29 4.97 -23.12
C PRO A 184 -52.38 5.22 -24.18
N ARG A 185 -52.54 6.48 -24.63
CA ARG A 185 -52.62 6.96 -26.06
C ARG A 185 -53.55 8.17 -26.31
N ARG A 186 -53.03 9.13 -27.09
CA ARG A 186 -53.66 10.02 -28.11
C ARG A 186 -54.95 10.82 -27.79
N ARG A 187 -54.89 12.15 -28.02
CA ARG A 187 -55.72 12.88 -29.02
C ARG A 187 -55.14 14.27 -29.35
N SER A 188 -55.68 14.93 -30.37
CA SER A 188 -55.10 16.05 -31.13
C SER A 188 -56.14 17.09 -31.57
N ALA A 189 -55.78 18.38 -31.59
CA ALA A 189 -56.45 19.49 -32.30
C ALA A 189 -55.45 20.68 -32.37
N GLN A 190 -54.97 21.15 -33.54
CA GLN A 190 -55.53 22.12 -34.51
C GLN A 190 -55.19 23.61 -34.19
N GLY A 191 -54.87 24.38 -35.24
CA GLY A 191 -54.29 25.75 -35.20
C GLY A 191 -55.31 26.91 -35.13
N PRO A 192 -55.02 28.14 -35.62
CA PRO A 192 -54.24 28.49 -36.84
C PRO A 192 -53.17 29.62 -36.70
N GLY A 193 -52.50 30.00 -37.81
CA GLY A 193 -51.63 31.20 -37.94
C GLY A 193 -52.39 32.42 -38.52
N PRO A 194 -51.77 33.38 -39.28
CA PRO A 194 -50.37 33.50 -39.73
C PRO A 194 -49.75 34.94 -39.65
N ALA A 195 -48.48 35.10 -40.11
CA ALA A 195 -47.80 36.26 -40.74
C ALA A 195 -46.31 36.33 -40.30
N ALA A 196 -45.24 36.25 -41.10
CA ALA A 196 -44.87 36.72 -42.45
C ALA A 196 -43.86 37.89 -42.41
N ARG A 197 -42.57 37.59 -42.66
CA ARG A 197 -41.61 38.26 -43.58
C ARG A 197 -40.21 37.64 -43.45
N GLY A 198 -39.45 37.60 -44.55
CA GLY A 198 -38.13 36.95 -44.63
C GLY A 198 -37.05 37.87 -45.23
N LEU A 199 -36.13 37.27 -46.01
CA LEU A 199 -34.82 37.80 -46.50
C LEU A 199 -33.72 37.65 -45.42
N ALA A 200 -32.63 36.88 -45.57
CA ALA A 200 -31.81 36.42 -46.71
C ALA A 200 -30.96 37.53 -47.38
N GLY A 201 -29.64 37.32 -47.50
CA GLY A 201 -28.75 38.20 -48.28
C GLY A 201 -27.31 38.36 -47.77
N ASP A 202 -26.44 37.45 -48.22
CA ASP A 202 -25.09 37.73 -48.75
C ASP A 202 -23.91 38.29 -47.94
N ALA A 203 -22.74 38.03 -48.55
CA ALA A 203 -21.40 38.27 -48.07
C ALA A 203 -20.68 39.37 -48.90
N CYS A 204 -19.36 39.48 -48.66
CA CYS A 204 -18.30 40.04 -49.52
C CYS A 204 -17.85 41.51 -49.36
N ARG A 205 -16.59 41.62 -48.91
CA ARG A 205 -15.43 42.29 -49.57
C ARG A 205 -15.50 43.79 -49.90
N HIS A 206 -14.45 44.53 -49.51
CA HIS A 206 -13.43 45.21 -50.37
C HIS A 206 -12.38 45.85 -49.41
N ARG A 207 -11.04 45.76 -49.53
CA ARG A 207 -10.02 45.99 -50.59
C ARG A 207 -9.44 47.42 -50.62
N GLY A 208 -8.11 47.53 -50.48
CA GLY A 208 -7.26 48.69 -50.87
C GLY A 208 -7.07 49.78 -49.80
N ALA A 209 -5.99 50.56 -49.77
CA ALA A 209 -4.76 50.56 -50.59
C ALA A 209 -3.63 51.42 -49.97
N VAL A 210 -2.37 50.93 -50.09
CA VAL A 210 -1.13 51.65 -50.54
C VAL A 210 -0.38 52.66 -49.64
N GLY A 211 0.96 52.57 -49.70
CA GLY A 211 1.98 53.53 -49.21
C GLY A 211 2.67 53.10 -47.89
N GLY A 212 3.98 53.18 -47.69
CA GLY A 212 5.11 53.65 -48.53
C GLY A 212 6.27 54.15 -47.63
N ASP A 213 7.53 54.02 -48.07
CA ASP A 213 8.77 54.55 -47.44
C ASP A 213 9.29 53.83 -46.16
N ARG A 214 10.52 53.28 -46.11
CA ARG A 214 11.88 53.90 -45.92
C ARG A 214 12.07 54.48 -44.50
N GLU A 215 13.19 54.34 -43.76
CA GLU A 215 14.52 53.76 -44.04
C GLU A 215 15.30 53.52 -42.70
N GLN A 216 16.37 52.71 -42.76
CA GLN A 216 17.60 52.75 -41.91
C GLN A 216 17.56 52.55 -40.37
N ASP A 217 18.17 51.43 -39.94
CA ASP A 217 19.02 51.28 -38.73
C ASP A 217 20.46 51.64 -39.16
N PRO A 218 21.34 52.33 -38.37
CA PRO A 218 22.12 51.62 -37.32
C PRO A 218 22.60 52.46 -36.10
N ALA A 219 23.04 51.79 -35.02
CA ALA A 219 24.42 51.92 -34.48
C ALA A 219 24.66 51.22 -33.12
N ARG A 220 25.84 50.62 -32.96
CA ARG A 220 26.46 50.21 -31.67
C ARG A 220 27.49 51.26 -31.21
N PRO A 221 28.09 51.06 -30.04
CA PRO A 221 29.56 51.12 -29.98
C PRO A 221 30.20 49.81 -29.46
N ASP A 222 31.43 49.55 -29.91
CA ASP A 222 32.31 48.46 -29.47
C ASP A 222 33.06 48.81 -28.16
N HIS A 223 33.64 47.79 -27.51
CA HIS A 223 35.10 47.77 -27.31
C HIS A 223 35.62 46.33 -27.06
N GLN A 224 36.72 46.00 -27.75
CA GLN A 224 37.54 44.79 -27.57
C GLN A 224 38.43 44.99 -26.31
N ALA A 225 39.03 44.02 -25.62
CA ALA A 225 39.84 42.86 -26.02
C ALA A 225 40.02 41.92 -24.77
N ALA A 226 40.73 40.78 -24.76
CA ALA A 226 41.63 40.12 -25.71
C ALA A 226 41.56 38.58 -25.53
N ARG A 227 42.09 37.81 -26.50
CA ARG A 227 42.23 36.35 -26.43
C ARG A 227 43.49 35.92 -25.67
N VAL A 228 43.39 34.89 -24.82
CA VAL A 228 44.47 33.91 -24.63
C VAL A 228 43.87 32.50 -24.72
N VAL A 229 44.52 31.63 -25.49
CA VAL A 229 44.05 30.26 -25.76
C VAL A 229 44.57 29.29 -24.70
N ALA A 230 43.66 28.58 -24.02
CA ALA A 230 44.01 27.41 -23.20
C ALA A 230 42.98 26.28 -23.43
N ARG A 231 43.31 25.33 -24.31
CA ARG A 231 42.51 24.11 -24.52
C ARG A 231 42.50 23.26 -23.25
N ARG A 232 41.34 23.14 -22.58
CA ARG A 232 41.08 22.04 -21.63
C ARG A 232 39.88 21.22 -22.08
N ARG A 233 40.06 19.90 -22.11
CA ARG A 233 39.07 18.91 -22.54
C ARG A 233 37.84 18.97 -21.62
N PRO A 234 36.59 18.89 -22.14
CA PRO A 234 35.43 18.66 -21.28
C PRO A 234 35.54 17.27 -20.65
N SER A 235 35.42 17.21 -19.33
CA SER A 235 35.43 15.97 -18.57
C SER A 235 34.19 15.13 -18.88
N LEU A 236 34.39 13.82 -19.02
CA LEU A 236 33.33 12.84 -19.27
C LEU A 236 32.41 12.71 -18.05
N VAL A 237 31.35 13.53 -18.00
CA VAL A 237 30.22 13.28 -17.10
C VAL A 237 29.46 12.05 -17.63
N ALA A 238 29.39 11.02 -16.79
CA ALA A 238 28.86 9.71 -17.18
C ALA A 238 27.40 9.78 -17.62
N ARG A 239 27.15 9.52 -18.91
CA ARG A 239 25.80 9.35 -19.47
C ARG A 239 25.23 8.00 -19.06
N GLY A 240 24.58 7.94 -17.90
CA GLY A 240 23.74 6.82 -17.48
C GLY A 240 22.47 6.69 -18.33
N ARG A 241 22.59 6.33 -19.61
CA ARG A 241 21.45 6.05 -20.50
C ARG A 241 21.02 4.58 -20.41
N ALA A 242 20.22 4.26 -19.39
CA ALA A 242 19.32 3.11 -19.47
C ALA A 242 18.13 3.46 -20.39
N ARG A 243 18.37 3.50 -21.71
CA ARG A 243 17.29 3.56 -22.70
C ARG A 243 16.55 2.22 -22.72
N ALA A 244 15.24 2.24 -22.91
CA ALA A 244 14.45 1.04 -23.20
C ALA A 244 15.14 0.19 -24.28
N VAL A 245 15.35 -1.10 -24.00
CA VAL A 245 16.15 -1.98 -24.85
C VAL A 245 15.33 -2.35 -26.09
N ARG A 246 15.63 -1.72 -27.22
CA ARG A 246 15.09 -2.13 -28.53
C ARG A 246 15.74 -3.43 -28.97
N VAL A 247 15.14 -4.56 -28.60
CA VAL A 247 15.40 -5.87 -29.22
C VAL A 247 14.29 -6.14 -30.23
N GLY A 248 14.58 -5.97 -31.53
CA GLY A 248 13.66 -6.35 -32.61
C GLY A 248 12.27 -5.71 -32.55
N ALA A 249 12.16 -4.45 -32.98
CA ALA A 249 10.93 -3.69 -33.25
C ALA A 249 9.92 -3.43 -32.11
N ALA A 250 9.84 -4.26 -31.07
CA ALA A 250 8.88 -4.09 -29.96
C ALA A 250 9.45 -3.25 -28.81
N LEU A 251 8.65 -2.32 -28.27
CA LEU A 251 8.94 -1.62 -27.01
C LEU A 251 8.60 -2.56 -25.84
N VAL A 252 9.59 -2.87 -25.01
CA VAL A 252 9.40 -3.61 -23.75
C VAL A 252 9.23 -2.61 -22.60
N ILE A 253 8.13 -2.72 -21.86
CA ILE A 253 7.83 -1.91 -20.67
C ILE A 253 8.13 -2.74 -19.43
N ARG A 254 9.08 -2.28 -18.60
CA ARG A 254 9.38 -2.91 -17.30
C ARG A 254 8.43 -2.37 -16.23
N LEU A 255 7.52 -3.22 -15.77
CA LEU A 255 6.45 -2.90 -14.82
C LEU A 255 6.83 -3.39 -13.42
N ALA A 256 7.21 -2.47 -12.54
CA ALA A 256 7.49 -2.79 -11.13
C ALA A 256 6.20 -2.93 -10.30
N THR A 257 6.17 -3.92 -9.42
CA THR A 257 5.07 -4.15 -8.47
C THR A 257 5.59 -4.80 -7.18
N ARG A 258 4.74 -4.89 -6.15
CA ARG A 258 5.06 -5.67 -4.95
C ARG A 258 4.88 -7.17 -5.22
N GLY A 259 5.70 -8.01 -4.60
CA GLY A 259 5.62 -9.47 -4.72
C GLY A 259 4.47 -10.16 -3.97
N SER A 260 3.38 -9.46 -3.62
CA SER A 260 2.20 -10.08 -2.99
C SER A 260 1.19 -10.50 -4.07
N ALA A 261 0.41 -11.56 -3.82
CA ALA A 261 -0.54 -12.10 -4.81
C ALA A 261 -1.50 -11.02 -5.37
N LEU A 262 -2.01 -10.13 -4.51
CA LEU A 262 -2.87 -9.03 -4.94
C LEU A 262 -2.13 -7.99 -5.80
N ALA A 263 -0.87 -7.67 -5.48
CA ALA A 263 -0.10 -6.70 -6.25
C ALA A 263 0.40 -7.27 -7.59
N LEU A 264 0.65 -8.57 -7.67
CA LEU A 264 0.90 -9.28 -8.93
C LEU A 264 -0.35 -9.32 -9.81
N ALA A 265 -1.52 -9.65 -9.25
CA ALA A 265 -2.78 -9.60 -9.99
C ALA A 265 -3.11 -8.18 -10.49
N GLN A 266 -2.79 -7.14 -9.71
CA GLN A 266 -2.93 -5.74 -10.12
C GLN A 266 -1.98 -5.35 -11.25
N ALA A 267 -0.74 -5.82 -11.20
CA ALA A 267 0.23 -5.65 -12.28
C ALA A 267 -0.22 -6.35 -13.56
N GLN A 268 -0.75 -7.57 -13.45
CA GLN A 268 -1.24 -8.33 -14.61
C GLN A 268 -2.38 -7.59 -15.32
N VAL A 269 -3.38 -7.08 -14.59
CA VAL A 269 -4.48 -6.28 -15.17
C VAL A 269 -4.00 -5.06 -15.97
N VAL A 270 -2.86 -4.47 -15.60
CA VAL A 270 -2.23 -3.37 -16.36
C VAL A 270 -1.39 -3.89 -17.52
N ALA A 271 -0.66 -5.00 -17.32
CA ALA A 271 0.12 -5.66 -18.36
C ALA A 271 -0.77 -6.14 -19.51
N ASP A 272 -1.83 -6.89 -19.23
CA ASP A 272 -2.78 -7.42 -20.22
C ASP A 272 -3.33 -6.32 -21.15
N ARG A 273 -3.65 -5.15 -20.58
CA ARG A 273 -4.17 -4.00 -21.33
C ARG A 273 -3.08 -3.32 -22.20
N LEU A 274 -1.82 -3.33 -21.77
CA LEU A 274 -0.68 -2.82 -22.58
C LEU A 274 -0.31 -3.82 -23.69
N GLU A 275 -0.36 -5.11 -23.41
CA GLU A 275 -0.05 -6.18 -24.37
C GLU A 275 -1.14 -6.30 -25.44
N ALA A 276 -2.42 -6.13 -25.07
CA ALA A 276 -3.52 -5.93 -26.02
C ALA A 276 -3.33 -4.69 -26.91
N GLY A 277 -2.56 -3.69 -26.43
CA GLY A 277 -2.12 -2.52 -27.20
C GLY A 277 -0.87 -2.76 -28.07
N GLY A 278 -0.37 -3.99 -28.18
CA GLY A 278 0.79 -4.36 -28.99
C GLY A 278 2.16 -4.11 -28.34
N LEU A 279 2.20 -3.78 -27.05
CA LEU A 279 3.44 -3.66 -26.28
C LEU A 279 3.87 -5.02 -25.72
N ARG A 280 5.12 -5.11 -25.24
CA ARG A 280 5.59 -6.25 -24.44
C ARG A 280 5.79 -5.79 -23.00
N VAL A 281 5.36 -6.56 -22.00
CA VAL A 281 5.50 -6.17 -20.60
C VAL A 281 6.36 -7.17 -19.82
N GLU A 282 7.30 -6.66 -19.03
CA GLU A 282 8.09 -7.45 -18.08
C GLU A 282 7.69 -7.07 -16.65
N ILE A 283 7.03 -7.97 -15.91
CA ILE A 283 6.62 -7.71 -14.52
C ILE A 283 7.79 -7.97 -13.56
N ILE A 284 8.31 -6.90 -12.95
CA ILE A 284 9.39 -6.92 -11.97
C ILE A 284 8.79 -6.95 -10.56
N ALA A 285 8.73 -8.14 -9.96
CA ALA A 285 8.24 -8.33 -8.60
C ALA A 285 9.28 -7.90 -7.54
N MET A 286 9.00 -6.80 -6.84
CA MET A 286 9.89 -6.23 -5.82
C MET A 286 9.47 -6.62 -4.39
N ARG A 287 10.46 -6.81 -3.50
CA ARG A 287 10.25 -7.02 -2.06
C ARG A 287 10.47 -5.72 -1.28
N THR A 288 9.38 -5.06 -0.91
CA THR A 288 9.42 -3.81 -0.13
C THR A 288 9.78 -4.06 1.33
N GLU A 289 10.24 -3.03 2.03
CA GLU A 289 10.51 -3.11 3.46
C GLU A 289 9.24 -3.41 4.27
N GLY A 290 8.08 -2.92 3.85
CA GLY A 290 6.79 -3.30 4.44
C GLY A 290 6.47 -4.80 4.33
N ASP A 291 6.89 -5.47 3.25
CA ASP A 291 6.76 -6.94 3.11
C ASP A 291 7.73 -7.68 4.04
N ARG A 292 8.98 -7.17 4.18
CA ARG A 292 10.01 -7.75 5.08
C ARG A 292 9.68 -7.54 6.56
N ARG A 293 9.01 -6.43 6.90
CA ARG A 293 8.63 -6.06 8.27
C ARG A 293 7.21 -6.48 8.65
N ALA A 294 6.50 -7.24 7.80
CA ALA A 294 5.21 -7.83 8.15
C ALA A 294 5.29 -8.74 9.39
N GLU A 295 6.46 -9.34 9.66
CA GLU A 295 6.77 -10.10 10.88
C GLU A 295 7.17 -9.22 12.09
N ALA A 296 7.40 -7.92 11.90
CA ALA A 296 8.01 -7.01 12.88
C ALA A 296 7.31 -5.64 13.01
N ARG A 297 6.21 -5.60 13.77
CA ARG A 297 5.59 -4.41 14.41
C ARG A 297 5.54 -3.11 13.57
N LEU A 298 4.81 -3.11 12.45
CA LEU A 298 4.52 -1.88 11.67
C LEU A 298 3.94 -0.72 12.51
N ALA A 299 3.17 -1.01 13.57
CA ALA A 299 2.51 0.02 14.38
C ALA A 299 3.46 1.00 15.09
N ALA A 300 4.74 0.63 15.27
CA ALA A 300 5.76 1.49 15.88
C ALA A 300 6.59 2.28 14.85
N ILE A 301 6.38 2.06 13.55
CA ILE A 301 7.21 2.60 12.47
C ILE A 301 6.31 3.42 11.54
N GLY A 302 5.97 4.63 11.97
CA GLY A 302 5.14 5.60 11.24
C GLY A 302 5.85 6.23 10.04
N GLY A 303 6.30 5.42 9.08
CA GLY A 303 6.88 5.90 7.82
C GLY A 303 5.81 6.10 6.75
N LYS A 304 5.69 7.34 6.21
CA LYS A 304 5.02 7.56 4.92
C LYS A 304 5.69 6.66 3.86
N GLY A 305 4.92 5.89 3.10
CA GLY A 305 5.43 5.16 1.92
C GLY A 305 6.16 3.82 2.15
N LEU A 306 6.01 3.15 3.30
CA LEU A 306 6.66 1.85 3.63
C LEU A 306 6.46 0.70 2.61
N PHE A 307 5.50 0.82 1.69
CA PHE A 307 5.16 -0.18 0.66
C PHE A 307 5.45 0.29 -0.77
N VAL A 308 6.04 1.47 -0.97
CA VAL A 308 6.25 2.05 -2.31
C VAL A 308 7.67 2.54 -2.54
N ARG A 309 8.43 2.89 -1.48
CA ARG A 309 9.76 3.49 -1.62
C ARG A 309 10.73 2.69 -2.50
N GLU A 310 10.86 1.37 -2.33
CA GLU A 310 11.81 0.60 -3.16
C GLU A 310 11.42 0.58 -4.65
N ILE A 311 10.13 0.72 -4.94
CA ILE A 311 9.59 0.77 -6.30
C ILE A 311 9.82 2.17 -6.89
N GLU A 312 9.55 3.23 -6.12
CA GLU A 312 9.84 4.62 -6.49
C GLU A 312 11.34 4.83 -6.76
N ASP A 313 12.21 4.32 -5.89
CA ASP A 313 13.65 4.35 -6.06
C ASP A 313 14.10 3.59 -7.34
N ALA A 314 13.38 2.53 -7.75
CA ALA A 314 13.66 1.79 -8.98
C ALA A 314 13.20 2.53 -10.25
N LEU A 315 12.06 3.23 -10.21
CA LEU A 315 11.65 4.14 -11.30
C LEU A 315 12.66 5.27 -11.49
N LEU A 316 13.12 5.89 -10.40
CA LEU A 316 14.08 6.99 -10.43
C LEU A 316 15.47 6.56 -10.95
N ARG A 317 15.92 5.33 -10.65
CA ARG A 317 17.17 4.78 -11.20
C ARG A 317 17.05 4.31 -12.66
N GLY A 318 15.84 4.14 -13.18
CA GLY A 318 15.62 3.52 -14.49
C GLY A 318 15.75 1.99 -14.48
N ASP A 319 15.62 1.34 -13.31
CA ASP A 319 15.57 -0.12 -13.18
C ASP A 319 14.21 -0.68 -13.67
N ALA A 320 13.16 0.13 -13.55
CA ALA A 320 11.83 -0.10 -14.12
C ALA A 320 11.33 1.16 -14.84
N ASP A 321 10.31 1.03 -15.70
CA ASP A 321 9.77 2.14 -16.50
C ASP A 321 8.44 2.66 -15.95
N VAL A 322 7.61 1.73 -15.45
CA VAL A 322 6.32 2.01 -14.84
C VAL A 322 6.16 1.21 -13.56
N ALA A 323 5.29 1.66 -12.66
CA ALA A 323 4.94 0.92 -11.46
C ALA A 323 3.43 0.92 -11.23
N VAL A 324 2.90 -0.20 -10.69
CA VAL A 324 1.47 -0.35 -10.42
C VAL A 324 1.22 -0.41 -8.91
N HIS A 325 0.33 0.46 -8.44
CA HIS A 325 -0.05 0.56 -7.03
C HIS A 325 -1.56 0.54 -6.86
N SER A 326 -2.04 -0.01 -5.75
CA SER A 326 -3.36 0.37 -5.21
C SER A 326 -3.30 1.83 -4.78
N LEU A 327 -4.13 2.71 -5.37
CA LEU A 327 -3.98 4.16 -5.19
C LEU A 327 -4.11 4.60 -3.73
N LYS A 328 -4.92 3.88 -2.93
CA LYS A 328 -5.09 4.09 -1.48
C LYS A 328 -3.84 3.83 -0.62
N ASP A 329 -2.84 3.15 -1.16
CA ASP A 329 -1.58 2.87 -0.46
C ASP A 329 -0.50 3.93 -0.77
N LEU A 330 -0.75 4.82 -1.74
CA LEU A 330 0.16 5.91 -2.10
C LEU A 330 -0.07 7.17 -1.24
N PRO A 331 0.99 7.86 -0.79
CA PRO A 331 0.88 9.16 -0.15
C PRO A 331 0.27 10.24 -1.07
N ALA A 332 -0.12 11.37 -0.48
CA ALA A 332 -0.56 12.57 -1.23
C ALA A 332 0.60 13.16 -2.05
N ASP A 333 1.73 13.36 -1.38
CA ASP A 333 2.99 13.83 -1.96
C ASP A 333 3.67 12.67 -2.72
N LEU A 334 4.16 12.91 -3.94
CA LEU A 334 4.97 11.95 -4.69
C LEU A 334 6.44 12.42 -4.72
N PRO A 335 7.43 11.51 -4.85
CA PRO A 335 8.82 11.90 -5.03
C PRO A 335 9.01 12.78 -6.28
N ARG A 336 9.88 13.80 -6.19
CA ARG A 336 10.23 14.64 -7.35
C ARG A 336 10.75 13.78 -8.50
N GLY A 337 10.26 14.07 -9.71
CA GLY A 337 10.57 13.29 -10.91
C GLY A 337 9.60 12.13 -11.19
N LEU A 338 8.71 11.76 -10.25
CA LEU A 338 7.68 10.75 -10.47
C LEU A 338 6.29 11.39 -10.53
N ILE A 339 5.43 10.84 -11.40
CA ILE A 339 4.02 11.23 -11.53
C ILE A 339 3.11 10.01 -11.57
N LEU A 340 1.86 10.19 -11.16
CA LEU A 340 0.77 9.28 -11.51
C LEU A 340 0.37 9.55 -12.97
N ALA A 341 0.95 8.76 -13.87
CA ALA A 341 0.81 8.93 -15.31
C ALA A 341 -0.64 8.68 -15.75
N VAL A 342 -1.22 7.54 -15.37
CA VAL A 342 -2.57 7.14 -15.77
C VAL A 342 -3.34 6.44 -14.65
N PHE A 343 -4.66 6.54 -14.72
CA PHE A 343 -5.61 5.92 -13.80
C PHE A 343 -6.53 4.98 -14.59
N PRO A 344 -6.25 3.66 -14.62
CA PRO A 344 -7.16 2.68 -15.17
C PRO A 344 -8.56 2.74 -14.56
N GLU A 345 -9.51 2.11 -15.23
CA GLU A 345 -10.90 1.99 -14.79
C GLU A 345 -11.01 1.50 -13.33
N ARG A 346 -11.94 2.12 -12.58
CA ARG A 346 -12.10 1.90 -11.14
C ARG A 346 -12.91 0.64 -10.91
N GLU A 347 -12.31 -0.32 -10.20
CA GLU A 347 -13.00 -1.49 -9.68
C GLU A 347 -13.83 -1.11 -8.43
N ASP A 348 -14.84 -1.91 -8.07
CA ASP A 348 -15.79 -1.66 -6.97
C ASP A 348 -15.12 -1.02 -5.72
N PRO A 349 -15.44 0.25 -5.41
CA PRO A 349 -14.80 1.00 -4.33
C PRO A 349 -15.28 0.60 -2.94
N ARG A 350 -16.37 -0.16 -2.83
CA ARG A 350 -17.03 -0.47 -1.55
C ARG A 350 -16.13 -1.31 -0.64
N ASP A 351 -16.29 -1.09 0.66
CA ASP A 351 -15.90 -2.10 1.63
C ASP A 351 -16.97 -3.20 1.69
N VAL A 352 -16.54 -4.42 2.00
CA VAL A 352 -17.44 -5.54 2.26
C VAL A 352 -17.23 -6.02 3.69
N VAL A 353 -18.32 -6.39 4.36
CA VAL A 353 -18.26 -7.21 5.56
C VAL A 353 -18.34 -8.67 5.13
N VAL A 354 -17.42 -9.49 5.61
CA VAL A 354 -17.39 -10.94 5.32
C VAL A 354 -17.57 -11.71 6.60
N THR A 355 -18.57 -12.59 6.62
CA THR A 355 -19.03 -13.37 7.78
C THR A 355 -18.90 -14.88 7.51
N ARG A 356 -19.00 -15.70 8.58
CA ARG A 356 -19.13 -17.17 8.42
C ARG A 356 -20.51 -17.62 7.98
N GLU A 357 -21.53 -16.87 8.38
CA GLU A 357 -22.96 -17.16 8.17
C GLU A 357 -23.64 -16.00 7.43
N ALA A 358 -24.84 -16.23 6.90
CA ALA A 358 -25.58 -15.21 6.15
C ALA A 358 -25.93 -13.99 7.03
N GLY A 359 -25.67 -12.79 6.53
CA GLY A 359 -25.93 -11.54 7.26
C GLY A 359 -25.10 -10.36 6.77
N GLY A 360 -25.11 -9.27 7.53
CA GLY A 360 -24.33 -8.06 7.32
C GLY A 360 -23.83 -7.47 8.63
N LEU A 361 -23.38 -6.21 8.59
CA LEU A 361 -22.81 -5.52 9.77
C LEU A 361 -23.89 -5.28 10.84
N GLU A 362 -25.10 -4.99 10.36
CA GLU A 362 -26.32 -4.77 11.13
C GLU A 362 -26.83 -6.05 11.82
N THR A 363 -26.68 -7.23 11.22
CA THR A 363 -27.17 -8.51 11.78
C THR A 363 -26.17 -9.19 12.71
N LEU A 364 -24.96 -8.64 12.91
CA LEU A 364 -23.97 -9.25 13.81
C LEU A 364 -24.50 -9.31 15.25
N PRO A 365 -24.25 -10.42 15.98
CA PRO A 365 -24.59 -10.54 17.40
C PRO A 365 -24.06 -9.36 18.23
N ARG A 366 -24.73 -9.07 19.34
CA ARG A 366 -24.27 -8.03 20.27
C ARG A 366 -22.90 -8.41 20.83
N GLY A 367 -21.91 -7.51 20.72
CA GLY A 367 -20.54 -7.79 21.17
C GLY A 367 -19.67 -8.59 20.19
N ALA A 368 -20.14 -8.87 18.97
CA ALA A 368 -19.39 -9.65 17.99
C ALA A 368 -18.00 -9.07 17.64
N MET A 369 -17.05 -9.95 17.33
CA MET A 369 -15.66 -9.59 17.07
C MET A 369 -15.41 -9.26 15.59
N LEU A 370 -15.09 -8.00 15.30
CA LEU A 370 -14.90 -7.48 13.94
C LEU A 370 -13.42 -7.22 13.62
N GLY A 371 -12.86 -7.95 12.65
CA GLY A 371 -11.47 -7.87 12.23
C GLY A 371 -11.17 -6.75 11.24
N THR A 372 -10.45 -5.71 11.67
CA THR A 372 -9.87 -4.68 10.79
C THR A 372 -8.65 -4.00 11.39
N SER A 373 -7.58 -3.86 10.60
CA SER A 373 -6.40 -3.02 10.94
C SER A 373 -6.46 -1.60 10.36
N SER A 374 -7.60 -1.16 9.83
CA SER A 374 -7.78 0.21 9.30
C SER A 374 -8.51 1.10 10.30
N PRO A 375 -7.90 2.21 10.77
CA PRO A 375 -8.54 3.17 11.69
C PRO A 375 -9.85 3.74 11.14
N ARG A 376 -9.87 4.13 9.85
CA ARG A 376 -11.11 4.52 9.13
C ARG A 376 -12.23 3.49 9.31
N ARG A 377 -11.95 2.22 8.99
CA ARG A 377 -12.95 1.15 9.07
C ARG A 377 -13.41 0.90 10.51
N ARG A 378 -12.50 0.99 11.48
CA ARG A 378 -12.81 0.85 12.91
C ARG A 378 -13.74 1.95 13.40
N ALA A 379 -13.39 3.21 13.13
CA ALA A 379 -14.16 4.36 13.54
C ALA A 379 -15.59 4.35 12.96
N ILE A 380 -15.73 4.07 11.66
CA ILE A 380 -17.05 3.97 11.02
C ILE A 380 -17.86 2.80 11.60
N ALA A 381 -17.25 1.62 11.79
CA ALA A 381 -17.96 0.47 12.37
C ALA A 381 -18.44 0.73 13.80
N LEU A 382 -17.60 1.33 14.65
CA LEU A 382 -17.95 1.68 16.03
C LEU A 382 -19.02 2.78 16.12
N SER A 383 -19.05 3.73 15.17
CA SER A 383 -20.12 4.72 15.07
C SER A 383 -21.48 4.10 14.73
N LEU A 384 -21.50 3.07 13.86
CA LEU A 384 -22.73 2.39 13.45
C LEU A 384 -23.20 1.34 14.46
N ARG A 385 -22.26 0.66 15.12
CA ARG A 385 -22.49 -0.40 16.11
C ARG A 385 -21.50 -0.25 17.27
N PRO A 386 -21.77 0.62 18.26
CA PRO A 386 -20.86 0.89 19.38
C PRO A 386 -20.59 -0.32 20.30
N ASP A 387 -21.38 -1.39 20.16
CA ASP A 387 -21.26 -2.62 20.93
C ASP A 387 -20.20 -3.60 20.39
N LEU A 388 -19.69 -3.42 19.16
CA LEU A 388 -18.79 -4.38 18.52
C LEU A 388 -17.37 -4.40 19.11
N GLY A 389 -16.80 -5.60 19.27
CA GLY A 389 -15.40 -5.80 19.58
C GLY A 389 -14.51 -5.64 18.35
N VAL A 390 -14.11 -4.40 18.02
CA VAL A 390 -13.31 -4.15 16.80
C VAL A 390 -11.80 -4.26 17.06
N GLY A 391 -11.14 -5.24 16.42
CA GLY A 391 -9.73 -5.58 16.66
C GLY A 391 -8.85 -5.75 15.40
N PRO A 392 -7.51 -5.73 15.56
CA PRO A 392 -6.57 -5.62 14.44
C PRO A 392 -6.23 -6.96 13.76
N ILE A 393 -6.91 -7.27 12.66
CA ILE A 393 -6.55 -8.44 11.82
C ILE A 393 -5.39 -8.13 10.85
N ARG A 394 -4.37 -9.00 10.81
CA ARG A 394 -3.17 -8.89 9.96
C ARG A 394 -2.99 -10.12 9.06
N GLY A 395 -2.35 -9.91 7.91
CA GLY A 395 -2.15 -10.88 6.82
C GLY A 395 -2.59 -10.32 5.46
N ASN A 396 -2.37 -11.10 4.40
CA ASN A 396 -2.96 -10.86 3.08
C ASN A 396 -4.47 -11.19 3.10
N VAL A 397 -5.16 -11.02 1.97
CA VAL A 397 -6.63 -11.18 1.89
C VAL A 397 -7.04 -12.63 2.19
N ASP A 398 -6.39 -13.59 1.54
CA ASP A 398 -6.45 -15.03 1.80
C ASP A 398 -6.27 -15.37 3.28
N THR A 399 -5.21 -14.84 3.91
CA THR A 399 -4.86 -15.12 5.30
C THR A 399 -5.92 -14.59 6.28
N ARG A 400 -6.57 -13.47 5.93
CA ARG A 400 -7.67 -12.90 6.73
C ARG A 400 -8.96 -13.70 6.60
N LEU A 401 -9.26 -14.19 5.40
CA LEU A 401 -10.39 -15.09 5.17
C LEU A 401 -10.19 -16.42 5.91
N ALA A 402 -8.96 -16.97 5.92
CA ALA A 402 -8.65 -18.16 6.71
C ALA A 402 -8.91 -17.95 8.22
N LYS A 403 -8.50 -16.79 8.78
CA LYS A 403 -8.76 -16.44 10.19
C LYS A 403 -10.22 -16.22 10.56
N LEU A 404 -11.05 -15.81 9.59
CA LEU A 404 -12.51 -15.76 9.76
C LEU A 404 -13.07 -17.19 9.95
N GLN A 405 -12.54 -18.16 9.18
CA GLN A 405 -12.97 -19.56 9.26
C GLN A 405 -12.50 -20.26 10.55
N THR A 406 -11.38 -19.87 11.15
CA THR A 406 -10.91 -20.44 12.43
C THR A 406 -11.68 -19.97 13.66
N GLY A 407 -12.68 -19.08 13.51
CA GLY A 407 -13.46 -18.55 14.64
C GLY A 407 -12.78 -17.42 15.43
N GLU A 408 -11.62 -16.91 14.98
CA GLU A 408 -10.90 -15.80 15.65
C GLU A 408 -11.68 -14.47 15.56
N TRP A 409 -12.53 -14.33 14.53
CA TRP A 409 -13.34 -13.16 14.21
C TRP A 409 -14.71 -13.62 13.76
N ASP A 410 -15.79 -12.92 14.13
CA ASP A 410 -17.14 -13.20 13.62
C ASP A 410 -17.37 -12.59 12.23
N ALA A 411 -16.70 -11.47 11.99
CA ALA A 411 -16.66 -10.80 10.70
C ALA A 411 -15.29 -10.17 10.43
N VAL A 412 -14.95 -9.97 9.16
CA VAL A 412 -13.79 -9.18 8.73
C VAL A 412 -14.18 -8.15 7.68
N LEU A 413 -13.58 -6.96 7.74
CA LEU A 413 -13.79 -5.93 6.72
C LEU A 413 -12.71 -6.00 5.63
N LEU A 414 -13.13 -6.16 4.39
CA LEU A 414 -12.28 -6.22 3.19
C LEU A 414 -12.73 -5.16 2.17
N ALA A 415 -11.98 -5.00 1.07
CA ALA A 415 -12.39 -4.13 -0.04
C ALA A 415 -12.89 -5.02 -1.19
N ALA A 416 -14.02 -4.67 -1.81
CA ALA A 416 -14.62 -5.45 -2.90
C ALA A 416 -13.61 -5.68 -4.04
N ALA A 417 -12.95 -4.61 -4.51
CA ALA A 417 -11.87 -4.69 -5.50
C ALA A 417 -10.70 -5.60 -5.13
N GLY A 418 -10.42 -5.82 -3.84
CA GLY A 418 -9.35 -6.72 -3.40
C GLY A 418 -9.72 -8.20 -3.54
N LEU A 419 -11.01 -8.52 -3.37
CA LEU A 419 -11.56 -9.87 -3.55
C LEU A 419 -11.69 -10.21 -5.05
N ARG A 420 -12.33 -9.31 -5.82
CA ARG A 420 -12.54 -9.47 -7.28
C ARG A 420 -11.23 -9.72 -8.04
N ARG A 421 -10.19 -8.92 -7.77
CA ARG A 421 -8.86 -9.07 -8.39
C ARG A 421 -8.12 -10.36 -8.03
N LEU A 422 -8.52 -11.05 -6.97
CA LEU A 422 -7.94 -12.34 -6.55
C LEU A 422 -8.80 -13.54 -6.97
N GLY A 423 -9.95 -13.32 -7.63
CA GLY A 423 -10.93 -14.38 -7.87
C GLY A 423 -11.50 -14.98 -6.59
N LEU A 424 -11.52 -14.22 -5.49
CA LEU A 424 -12.00 -14.69 -4.18
C LEU A 424 -13.46 -14.28 -3.99
N GLU A 425 -14.35 -15.28 -3.89
CA GLU A 425 -15.78 -15.09 -3.67
C GLU A 425 -16.23 -15.76 -2.36
N PRO A 426 -16.10 -15.07 -1.21
CA PRO A 426 -16.61 -15.58 0.05
C PRO A 426 -18.14 -15.69 0.01
N ARG A 427 -18.68 -16.83 0.47
CA ARG A 427 -20.14 -17.13 0.43
C ARG A 427 -21.03 -16.05 1.05
N HIS A 428 -20.53 -15.36 2.07
CA HIS A 428 -21.26 -14.30 2.78
C HIS A 428 -20.38 -13.05 2.82
N ALA A 429 -20.42 -12.29 1.72
CA ALA A 429 -19.72 -11.02 1.56
C ALA A 429 -20.74 -9.92 1.20
N THR A 430 -21.11 -9.11 2.19
CA THR A 430 -22.15 -8.09 2.06
C THR A 430 -21.51 -6.73 1.79
N PRO A 431 -21.79 -6.06 0.66
CA PRO A 431 -21.21 -4.76 0.33
C PRO A 431 -21.85 -3.65 1.16
N LEU A 432 -21.02 -2.76 1.69
CA LEU A 432 -21.45 -1.62 2.50
C LEU A 432 -21.66 -0.39 1.59
N ALA A 433 -22.78 0.32 1.78
CA ALA A 433 -23.14 1.49 1.00
C ALA A 433 -22.07 2.61 1.16
N PRO A 434 -21.51 3.17 0.08
CA PRO A 434 -20.38 4.09 0.16
C PRO A 434 -20.71 5.47 0.75
N GLU A 435 -21.99 5.82 0.90
CA GLU A 435 -22.46 7.03 1.59
C GLU A 435 -22.38 6.86 3.11
N VAL A 436 -22.71 5.66 3.59
CA VAL A 436 -22.68 5.28 5.01
C VAL A 436 -21.26 4.90 5.41
N PHE A 437 -20.66 3.95 4.68
CA PHE A 437 -19.33 3.40 4.92
C PHE A 437 -18.32 3.93 3.90
N VAL A 438 -18.01 5.22 4.02
CA VAL A 438 -17.20 5.97 3.05
C VAL A 438 -15.86 5.27 2.74
N PRO A 439 -15.60 4.89 1.48
CA PRO A 439 -14.36 4.27 1.05
C PRO A 439 -13.09 5.07 1.40
N ALA A 440 -11.95 4.38 1.47
CA ALA A 440 -10.67 5.06 1.54
C ALA A 440 -10.40 5.82 0.22
N VAL A 441 -9.70 6.95 0.30
CA VAL A 441 -9.17 7.69 -0.86
C VAL A 441 -8.46 6.73 -1.80
N GLY A 442 -8.83 6.72 -3.08
CA GLY A 442 -8.27 5.84 -4.11
C GLY A 442 -8.67 4.36 -3.99
N GLN A 443 -9.63 3.98 -3.15
CA GLN A 443 -10.07 2.58 -3.08
C GLN A 443 -10.73 2.16 -4.40
N GLY A 444 -10.38 0.97 -4.88
CA GLY A 444 -10.79 0.46 -6.20
C GLY A 444 -9.90 0.94 -7.36
N VAL A 445 -9.18 2.05 -7.21
CA VAL A 445 -8.33 2.63 -8.26
C VAL A 445 -6.94 2.00 -8.26
N LEU A 446 -6.39 1.76 -9.45
CA LEU A 446 -4.95 1.55 -9.65
C LEU A 446 -4.30 2.88 -10.04
N GLY A 447 -3.17 3.20 -9.41
CA GLY A 447 -2.31 4.28 -9.84
C GLY A 447 -1.12 3.69 -10.60
N VAL A 448 -0.95 4.09 -11.87
CA VAL A 448 0.24 3.76 -12.64
C VAL A 448 1.23 4.92 -12.53
N GLN A 449 2.34 4.70 -11.84
CA GLN A 449 3.39 5.69 -11.63
C GLN A 449 4.48 5.54 -12.70
N ALA A 450 5.02 6.65 -13.18
CA ALA A 450 6.14 6.68 -14.12
C ALA A 450 7.03 7.91 -13.86
N ARG A 451 8.18 7.98 -14.52
CA ARG A 451 9.01 9.20 -14.55
C ARG A 451 8.32 10.31 -15.34
N ALA A 452 8.45 11.55 -14.87
CA ALA A 452 7.83 12.72 -15.49
C ALA A 452 8.47 13.13 -16.82
N ASP A 453 9.75 12.79 -17.03
CA ASP A 453 10.54 13.13 -18.22
C ASP A 453 10.54 12.03 -19.31
N ASP A 454 9.96 10.86 -19.02
CA ASP A 454 9.90 9.74 -19.96
C ASP A 454 8.68 9.82 -20.89
N ALA A 455 8.75 10.78 -21.82
CA ALA A 455 7.69 11.02 -22.81
C ALA A 455 7.30 9.77 -23.64
N THR A 456 8.24 8.83 -23.86
CA THR A 456 7.96 7.58 -24.59
C THR A 456 7.03 6.69 -23.78
N THR A 457 7.37 6.45 -22.51
CA THR A 457 6.56 5.64 -21.59
C THR A 457 5.21 6.30 -21.33
N LEU A 458 5.17 7.63 -21.15
CA LEU A 458 3.91 8.36 -20.94
C LEU A 458 2.97 8.28 -22.16
N ALA A 459 3.50 8.36 -23.38
CA ALA A 459 2.71 8.17 -24.60
C ALA A 459 2.13 6.75 -24.71
N ALA A 460 2.94 5.73 -24.37
CA ALA A 460 2.53 4.32 -24.38
C ALA A 460 1.44 4.01 -23.33
N LEU A 461 1.48 4.67 -22.17
CA LEU A 461 0.48 4.50 -21.11
C LEU A 461 -0.88 5.15 -21.41
N ARG A 462 -0.92 6.20 -22.25
CA ARG A 462 -2.11 7.05 -22.47
C ARG A 462 -3.42 6.28 -22.73
N PRO A 463 -3.47 5.18 -23.52
CA PRO A 463 -4.72 4.44 -23.77
C PRO A 463 -5.34 3.79 -22.53
N LEU A 464 -4.58 3.60 -21.44
CA LEU A 464 -5.11 3.03 -20.20
C LEU A 464 -5.92 4.03 -19.36
N ASP A 465 -5.85 5.33 -19.68
CA ASP A 465 -6.33 6.37 -18.79
C ASP A 465 -7.84 6.57 -18.84
N HIS A 466 -8.52 6.17 -17.77
CA HIS A 466 -9.96 6.30 -17.67
C HIS A 466 -10.34 7.67 -17.09
N ALA A 467 -10.82 8.58 -17.95
CA ALA A 467 -11.10 9.97 -17.60
C ALA A 467 -11.99 10.14 -16.36
N ALA A 468 -13.05 9.32 -16.22
CA ALA A 468 -13.92 9.35 -15.04
C ALA A 468 -13.20 8.87 -13.76
N THR A 469 -12.33 7.84 -13.86
CA THR A 469 -11.51 7.43 -12.71
C THR A 469 -10.51 8.53 -12.34
N ARG A 470 -9.82 9.14 -13.31
CA ARG A 470 -8.89 10.25 -13.09
C ARG A 470 -9.59 11.39 -12.34
N ALA A 471 -10.77 11.81 -12.81
CA ALA A 471 -11.56 12.87 -12.20
C ALA A 471 -11.83 12.59 -10.71
N CYS A 472 -12.38 11.41 -10.39
CA CYS A 472 -12.66 11.01 -9.01
C CYS A 472 -11.38 10.87 -8.17
N ALA A 473 -10.34 10.24 -8.71
CA ALA A 473 -9.06 10.03 -8.04
C ALA A 473 -8.36 11.35 -7.68
N LEU A 474 -8.39 12.35 -8.57
CA LEU A 474 -7.81 13.67 -8.31
C LEU A 474 -8.61 14.44 -7.23
N ALA A 475 -9.94 14.33 -7.22
CA ALA A 475 -10.77 14.91 -6.17
C ALA A 475 -10.46 14.30 -4.79
N GLU A 476 -10.45 12.96 -4.69
CA GLU A 476 -10.14 12.23 -3.45
C GLU A 476 -8.70 12.49 -2.96
N ARG A 477 -7.73 12.61 -3.88
CA ARG A 477 -6.33 12.93 -3.52
C ARG A 477 -6.15 14.37 -3.10
N ALA A 478 -6.88 15.32 -3.68
CA ALA A 478 -6.85 16.72 -3.26
C ALA A 478 -7.42 16.91 -1.85
N PHE A 479 -8.46 16.15 -1.50
CA PHE A 479 -8.96 16.03 -0.13
C PHE A 479 -7.90 15.49 0.84
N LEU A 480 -7.25 14.36 0.50
CA LEU A 480 -6.17 13.76 1.30
C LEU A 480 -5.00 14.73 1.54
N ALA A 481 -4.55 15.40 0.47
CA ALA A 481 -3.47 16.39 0.51
C ALA A 481 -3.82 17.56 1.42
N ARG A 482 -5.03 18.12 1.30
CA ARG A 482 -5.47 19.28 2.07
C ARG A 482 -5.53 19.02 3.57
N LEU A 483 -5.97 17.82 3.97
CA LEU A 483 -5.96 17.36 5.37
C LEU A 483 -4.55 17.00 5.89
N GLY A 484 -3.55 16.86 5.01
CA GLY A 484 -2.21 16.37 5.36
C GLY A 484 -2.20 14.99 6.03
N ALA A 485 -3.24 14.20 5.75
CA ALA A 485 -3.50 12.92 6.39
C ALA A 485 -2.71 11.77 5.75
N SER A 486 -2.81 10.58 6.34
CA SER A 486 -2.14 9.37 5.85
C SER A 486 -3.02 8.13 6.03
N CYS A 487 -2.57 6.96 5.58
CA CYS A 487 -3.31 5.70 5.67
C CYS A 487 -3.58 5.20 7.11
N VAL A 488 -2.93 5.80 8.13
CA VAL A 488 -3.21 5.55 9.55
C VAL A 488 -4.19 6.56 10.17
N THR A 489 -4.60 7.59 9.42
CA THR A 489 -5.59 8.56 9.88
C THR A 489 -7.02 7.98 9.73
N PRO A 490 -7.90 8.12 10.74
CA PRO A 490 -9.33 7.78 10.63
C PRO A 490 -10.11 8.78 9.74
N MET A 491 -9.79 8.79 8.44
CA MET A 491 -10.42 9.63 7.42
C MET A 491 -10.83 8.82 6.20
N ALA A 492 -11.75 9.36 5.41
CA ALA A 492 -12.25 8.77 4.18
C ALA A 492 -12.62 9.85 3.17
N ALA A 493 -12.48 9.55 1.89
CA ALA A 493 -13.21 10.27 0.85
C ALA A 493 -13.48 9.38 -0.35
N HIS A 494 -14.66 9.55 -0.93
CA HIS A 494 -15.11 8.86 -2.13
C HIS A 494 -15.75 9.85 -3.09
N ALA A 495 -15.30 9.83 -4.33
CA ALA A 495 -15.82 10.63 -5.42
C ALA A 495 -16.48 9.76 -6.49
N SER A 496 -17.64 10.20 -6.95
CA SER A 496 -18.34 9.67 -8.13
C SER A 496 -18.48 10.76 -9.19
N LEU A 497 -18.52 10.37 -10.46
CA LEU A 497 -18.83 11.24 -11.60
C LEU A 497 -20.19 10.80 -12.16
N THR A 498 -21.16 11.71 -12.21
CA THR A 498 -22.51 11.45 -12.71
C THR A 498 -23.00 12.69 -13.44
N ASN A 499 -23.48 12.53 -14.69
CA ASN A 499 -24.00 13.63 -15.52
C ASN A 499 -23.04 14.84 -15.61
N GLY A 500 -21.74 14.59 -15.77
CA GLY A 500 -20.70 15.62 -15.84
C GLY A 500 -20.36 16.32 -14.51
N ARG A 501 -21.03 15.96 -13.40
CA ARG A 501 -20.78 16.49 -12.06
C ARG A 501 -20.02 15.48 -11.20
N VAL A 502 -19.02 15.97 -10.48
CA VAL A 502 -18.26 15.20 -9.50
C VAL A 502 -18.88 15.46 -8.14
N VAL A 503 -19.28 14.40 -7.46
CA VAL A 503 -19.79 14.43 -6.08
C VAL A 503 -18.75 13.78 -5.18
N VAL A 504 -18.33 14.48 -4.12
CA VAL A 504 -17.33 14.02 -3.16
C VAL A 504 -17.97 13.91 -1.79
N HIS A 505 -17.95 12.71 -1.22
CA HIS A 505 -18.30 12.44 0.18
C HIS A 505 -17.01 12.34 0.98
N GLY A 506 -16.82 13.23 1.95
CA GLY A 506 -15.67 13.26 2.87
C GLY A 506 -16.07 12.91 4.30
N LEU A 507 -15.16 12.28 5.04
CA LEU A 507 -15.34 11.93 6.44
C LEU A 507 -14.02 12.03 7.21
N VAL A 508 -14.09 12.56 8.44
CA VAL A 508 -13.04 12.47 9.46
C VAL A 508 -13.69 12.03 10.77
N ALA A 509 -13.08 11.09 11.48
CA ALA A 509 -13.63 10.50 12.70
C ALA A 509 -12.57 10.39 13.81
N SER A 510 -13.01 10.31 15.06
CA SER A 510 -12.14 9.90 16.18
C SER A 510 -11.79 8.42 16.04
N GLU A 511 -10.66 7.97 16.61
CA GLU A 511 -10.24 6.56 16.48
C GLU A 511 -11.26 5.57 17.05
N ASP A 512 -12.01 5.98 18.07
CA ASP A 512 -13.08 5.23 18.74
C ASP A 512 -14.47 5.36 18.07
N GLY A 513 -14.60 6.18 17.03
CA GLY A 513 -15.85 6.39 16.29
C GLY A 513 -16.93 7.20 17.03
N ARG A 514 -16.63 7.79 18.20
CA ARG A 514 -17.60 8.60 18.96
C ARG A 514 -17.89 9.95 18.31
N GLU A 515 -16.90 10.55 17.67
CA GLU A 515 -17.04 11.80 16.93
C GLU A 515 -16.81 11.52 15.44
N ILE A 516 -17.79 11.80 14.58
CA ILE A 516 -17.65 11.71 13.12
C ILE A 516 -18.16 12.99 12.46
N LEU A 517 -17.28 13.65 11.74
CA LEU A 517 -17.60 14.76 10.85
C LEU A 517 -17.73 14.22 9.42
N ARG A 518 -18.89 14.46 8.80
CA ARG A 518 -19.22 14.10 7.41
C ARG A 518 -19.50 15.35 6.60
N GLU A 519 -19.09 15.37 5.35
CA GLU A 519 -19.25 16.50 4.44
C GLU A 519 -19.51 16.03 3.01
N ARG A 520 -20.30 16.78 2.24
CA ARG A 520 -20.60 16.48 0.83
C ARG A 520 -20.40 17.73 -0.02
N GLY A 521 -19.53 17.64 -1.01
CA GLY A 521 -19.33 18.68 -2.01
C GLY A 521 -19.65 18.19 -3.42
N GLU A 522 -19.99 19.13 -4.29
CA GLU A 522 -20.13 18.87 -5.73
C GLU A 522 -19.53 19.98 -6.59
N GLY A 523 -19.37 19.70 -7.88
CA GLY A 523 -18.89 20.64 -8.88
C GLY A 523 -18.82 20.00 -10.27
N VAL A 524 -18.46 20.78 -11.28
CA VAL A 524 -18.26 20.28 -12.65
C VAL A 524 -16.97 19.47 -12.76
N ALA A 525 -16.88 18.56 -13.73
CA ALA A 525 -15.70 17.71 -13.93
C ALA A 525 -14.37 18.47 -14.12
N GLY A 526 -14.39 19.72 -14.60
CA GLY A 526 -13.20 20.58 -14.67
C GLY A 526 -12.64 21.01 -13.31
N GLU A 527 -13.45 20.98 -12.24
CA GLU A 527 -13.10 21.45 -10.90
C GLU A 527 -12.71 20.33 -9.90
N THR A 528 -12.59 19.07 -10.34
CA THR A 528 -12.35 17.88 -9.49
C THR A 528 -11.52 18.12 -8.22
N ALA A 529 -10.29 18.59 -8.36
CA ALA A 529 -9.39 18.84 -7.24
C ALA A 529 -9.84 19.99 -6.33
N ALA A 530 -10.54 21.00 -6.87
CA ALA A 530 -11.12 22.07 -6.07
C ALA A 530 -12.31 21.57 -5.22
N VAL A 531 -13.20 20.72 -5.78
CA VAL A 531 -14.28 20.09 -5.01
C VAL A 531 -13.71 19.32 -3.81
N GLY A 532 -12.67 18.50 -4.04
CA GLY A 532 -11.99 17.75 -2.99
C GLY A 532 -11.37 18.64 -1.89
N ARG A 533 -10.76 19.76 -2.26
CA ARG A 533 -10.24 20.75 -1.30
C ARG A 533 -11.35 21.41 -0.48
N ARG A 534 -12.44 21.86 -1.12
CA ARG A 534 -13.59 22.49 -0.44
C ARG A 534 -14.19 21.57 0.64
N VAL A 535 -14.35 20.28 0.34
CA VAL A 535 -14.85 19.29 1.31
C VAL A 535 -13.89 19.09 2.49
N ALA A 536 -12.57 19.06 2.24
CA ALA A 536 -11.58 19.01 3.32
C ALA A 536 -11.58 20.28 4.17
N GLU A 537 -11.74 21.45 3.56
CA GLU A 537 -11.75 22.75 4.25
C GLU A 537 -12.99 22.94 5.13
N ALA A 538 -14.17 22.55 4.66
CA ALA A 538 -15.39 22.54 5.45
C ALA A 538 -15.28 21.60 6.68
N LEU A 539 -14.68 20.41 6.54
CA LEU A 539 -14.37 19.54 7.68
C LEU A 539 -13.36 20.17 8.66
N LEU A 540 -12.32 20.84 8.15
CA LEU A 540 -11.32 21.51 8.99
C LEU A 540 -11.91 22.69 9.77
N ALA A 541 -12.76 23.51 9.14
CA ALA A 541 -13.49 24.59 9.79
C ALA A 541 -14.40 24.06 10.93
N ARG A 542 -14.97 22.86 10.74
CA ARG A 542 -15.75 22.12 11.75
C ARG A 542 -14.90 21.39 12.80
N GLY A 543 -13.57 21.58 12.80
CA GLY A 543 -12.68 21.09 13.84
C GLY A 543 -12.00 19.74 13.58
N ALA A 544 -12.09 19.18 12.37
CA ALA A 544 -11.52 17.86 12.01
C ALA A 544 -10.04 17.67 12.39
N ALA A 545 -9.26 18.75 12.46
CA ALA A 545 -7.88 18.71 12.90
C ALA A 545 -7.71 18.19 14.34
N ARG A 546 -8.64 18.53 15.25
CA ARG A 546 -8.66 18.01 16.63
C ARG A 546 -9.11 16.55 16.66
N VAL A 547 -10.18 16.24 15.94
CA VAL A 547 -10.85 14.92 15.91
C VAL A 547 -9.88 13.77 15.55
N ALA A 548 -9.00 14.00 14.57
CA ALA A 548 -8.10 12.97 14.03
C ALA A 548 -6.61 13.36 14.08
N ALA A 549 -6.23 14.33 14.93
CA ALA A 549 -4.85 14.83 15.09
C ALA A 549 -4.15 15.17 13.75
N LEU A 550 -4.87 15.86 12.85
CA LEU A 550 -4.40 16.15 11.50
C LEU A 550 -3.29 17.21 11.50
N ARG A 551 -2.51 17.24 10.42
CA ARG A 551 -1.53 18.30 10.13
C ARG A 551 -1.84 18.88 8.74
N PRO A 552 -2.85 19.75 8.61
CA PRO A 552 -3.30 20.24 7.33
C PRO A 552 -2.19 20.95 6.56
N ALA A 553 -2.17 20.80 5.24
CA ALA A 553 -1.27 21.59 4.41
C ALA A 553 -1.64 23.08 4.50
N GLU A 554 -0.63 23.95 4.57
CA GLU A 554 -0.84 25.39 4.46
C GLU A 554 -1.38 25.73 3.08
N VAL A 555 -2.36 26.64 3.03
CA VAL A 555 -2.82 27.22 1.77
C VAL A 555 -1.78 28.26 1.38
N SER A 556 -0.94 27.95 0.39
CA SER A 556 -0.06 28.92 -0.24
C SER A 556 -0.93 29.99 -0.92
N GLY A 557 -1.20 31.08 -0.19
CA GLY A 557 -2.00 32.19 -0.68
C GLY A 557 -1.26 32.95 -1.77
N GLY A 558 -1.52 32.58 -3.02
CA GLY A 558 -1.22 33.47 -4.15
C GLY A 558 -2.10 34.70 -4.05
N ARG A 559 -1.49 35.84 -3.75
CA ARG A 559 -1.97 37.16 -4.17
C ARG A 559 -1.39 37.47 -5.55
#